data_AF-A0A3A6DHL2-F1
#
_entry.id   AF-A0A3A6DHL2-F1
#
_cell.length_a   1.000
_cell.length_b   1.000
_cell.length_c   1.000
_cell.angle_alpha   90.00
_cell.angle_beta   90.00
_cell.angle_gamma   90.00
#
_symmetry.space_group_name_H-M   'P 1'
#
loop_
_entity.id
_entity.type
_entity.pdbx_description
1 polymer ?
#
loop_
_entity_poly.entity_id
_entity_poly.type
_entity_poly.pdbx_seq_one_letter_code
_entity_poly.pdbx_strand_id
1 'polypeptide(L)'
;MHSLLELLNILFIAKLPVKDMEEQLQKYDIIMTKEIEREVQNMCNLSDGIEERGIMKGLQQGMAQGLAQGKAEEKIDSTLLYVKNLMLAAGINAEKAMDMLGVEADIRPVIFDALKCS
;
A
#
# COMPACT_ATOMS: atom_id res chain seq x y z
N MET A 1 1.67 41.04 -7.98
CA MET A 1 0.67 40.26 -8.74
C MET A 1 0.88 38.82 -8.33
N HIS A 2 0.07 38.33 -7.37
CA HIS A 2 0.17 36.95 -6.94
C HIS A 2 -0.44 36.03 -8.00
N SER A 3 0.17 34.86 -8.21
CA SER A 3 -0.23 33.94 -9.28
C SER A 3 -1.46 33.14 -8.85
N LEU A 4 -2.38 32.86 -9.78
CA LEU A 4 -3.49 31.91 -9.57
C LEU A 4 -2.97 30.56 -9.05
N LEU A 5 -1.79 30.15 -9.51
CA LEU A 5 -1.16 28.90 -9.07
C LEU A 5 -0.77 28.94 -7.59
N GLU A 6 -0.30 30.08 -7.08
CA GLU A 6 0.04 30.25 -5.66
C GLU A 6 -1.21 30.16 -4.79
N LEU A 7 -2.33 30.76 -5.23
CA LEU A 7 -3.62 30.66 -4.54
C LEU A 7 -4.14 29.21 -4.49
N LEU A 8 -4.08 28.49 -5.62
CA LEU A 8 -4.49 27.08 -5.67
C LEU A 8 -3.59 26.20 -4.77
N ASN A 9 -2.29 26.49 -4.72
CA ASN A 9 -1.38 25.78 -3.84
C ASN A 9 -1.73 26.00 -2.36
N ILE A 10 -2.07 27.25 -1.97
CA ILE A 10 -2.52 27.58 -0.61
C ILE A 10 -3.80 26.82 -0.24
N LEU A 11 -4.78 26.81 -1.14
CA LEU A 11 -6.10 26.21 -0.90
C LEU A 11 -6.07 24.69 -0.83
N PHE A 12 -5.25 24.01 -1.64
CA PHE A 12 -5.36 22.56 -1.83
C PHE A 12 -4.13 21.75 -1.42
N ILE A 13 -2.95 22.36 -1.27
CA ILE A 13 -1.69 21.62 -1.13
C ILE A 13 -0.90 22.03 0.12
N ALA A 14 -0.87 23.31 0.49
CA ALA A 14 0.01 23.85 1.51
C ALA A 14 -0.25 23.33 2.93
N LYS A 15 -1.34 22.59 3.15
CA LYS A 15 -1.76 22.03 4.45
C LYS A 15 -1.63 23.04 5.60
N LEU A 16 -2.10 24.25 5.36
CA LEU A 16 -2.10 25.30 6.37
C LEU A 16 -3.24 25.07 7.36
N PRO A 17 -3.05 25.40 8.65
CA PRO A 17 -4.16 25.56 9.58
C PRO A 17 -5.20 26.53 9.01
N VAL A 18 -6.48 26.32 9.33
CA VAL A 18 -7.59 27.14 8.80
C VAL A 18 -7.35 28.63 8.99
N LYS A 19 -6.91 29.01 10.20
CA LYS A 19 -6.57 30.40 10.54
C LYS A 19 -5.49 30.99 9.64
N ASP A 20 -4.42 30.24 9.39
CA ASP A 20 -3.31 30.71 8.56
C ASP A 20 -3.75 30.78 7.09
N MET A 21 -4.63 29.88 6.66
CA MET A 21 -5.22 29.90 5.33
C MET A 21 -6.11 31.14 5.12
N GLU A 22 -6.99 31.46 6.07
CA GLU A 22 -7.80 32.68 6.07
C GLU A 22 -6.93 33.95 5.95
N GLU A 23 -5.84 34.04 6.72
CA GLU A 23 -4.88 35.14 6.64
C GLU A 23 -4.18 35.22 5.27
N GLN A 24 -3.85 34.08 4.64
CA GLN A 24 -3.27 34.08 3.30
C GLN A 24 -4.28 34.53 2.24
N LEU A 25 -5.55 34.10 2.32
CA LEU A 25 -6.57 34.44 1.33
C LEU A 25 -6.84 35.95 1.29
N GLN A 26 -6.74 36.64 2.44
CA GLN A 26 -6.87 38.10 2.49
C GLN A 26 -5.80 38.84 1.66
N LYS A 27 -4.60 38.26 1.48
CA LYS A 27 -3.55 38.83 0.63
C LYS A 27 -3.88 38.80 -0.86
N TYR A 28 -4.92 38.05 -1.23
CA TYR A 28 -5.47 37.95 -2.58
C TYR A 28 -6.78 38.73 -2.71
N ASP A 29 -7.03 39.69 -1.81
CA ASP A 29 -8.24 40.52 -1.75
C ASP A 29 -9.55 39.70 -1.55
N ILE A 30 -9.44 38.47 -1.03
CA ILE A 30 -10.58 37.65 -0.65
C ILE A 30 -10.99 38.04 0.77
N ILE A 31 -12.13 38.72 0.90
CA ILE A 31 -12.64 39.21 2.19
C ILE A 31 -13.21 38.04 2.99
N MET A 32 -12.71 37.82 4.21
CA MET A 32 -13.24 36.78 5.12
C MET A 32 -14.59 37.22 5.71
N THR A 33 -15.65 36.96 4.96
CA THR A 33 -17.01 36.98 5.51
C THR A 33 -17.28 35.71 6.28
N LYS A 34 -18.26 35.73 7.20
CA LYS A 34 -18.68 34.53 7.95
C LYS A 34 -19.05 33.33 7.06
N GLU A 35 -19.55 33.60 5.85
CA GLU A 35 -19.86 32.55 4.88
C GLU A 35 -18.58 31.91 4.33
N ILE A 36 -17.62 32.75 3.90
CA ILE A 36 -16.33 32.28 3.36
C ILE A 36 -15.52 31.54 4.44
N GLU A 37 -15.45 32.06 5.67
CA GLU A 37 -14.82 31.38 6.80
C GLU A 37 -15.41 29.97 7.00
N ARG A 38 -16.74 29.86 6.95
CA ARG A 38 -17.43 28.56 7.07
C ARG A 38 -17.09 27.62 5.92
N GLU A 39 -17.04 28.11 4.68
CA GLU A 39 -16.69 27.28 3.53
C GLU A 39 -15.22 26.83 3.55
N VAL A 40 -14.28 27.68 4.01
CA VAL A 40 -12.88 27.30 4.22
C VAL A 40 -12.78 26.21 5.28
N GLN A 41 -13.43 26.38 6.43
CA GLN A 41 -13.46 25.36 7.48
C GLN A 41 -14.06 24.04 7.00
N ASN A 42 -15.18 24.09 6.27
CA ASN A 42 -15.83 22.91 5.70
C ASN A 42 -14.90 22.18 4.72
N MET A 43 -14.20 22.93 3.86
CA MET A 43 -13.26 22.39 2.90
C MET A 43 -12.06 21.73 3.58
N CYS A 44 -11.47 22.36 4.60
CA CYS A 44 -10.36 21.77 5.36
C CYS A 44 -10.80 20.46 6.03
N ASN A 45 -11.95 20.46 6.72
CA ASN A 45 -12.51 19.25 7.34
C ASN A 45 -12.79 18.14 6.29
N LEU A 46 -13.27 18.51 5.11
CA LEU A 46 -13.50 17.58 4.01
C LEU A 46 -12.17 17.00 3.50
N SER A 47 -11.14 17.84 3.36
CA SER A 47 -9.81 17.43 2.89
C SER A 47 -9.16 16.45 3.86
N ASP A 48 -9.19 16.75 5.15
CA ASP A 48 -8.72 15.86 6.21
C ASP A 48 -9.49 14.53 6.19
N GLY A 49 -10.82 14.58 6.06
CA GLY A 49 -11.66 13.39 5.96
C GLY A 49 -11.41 12.56 4.69
N ILE A 50 -11.02 13.19 3.57
CA ILE A 50 -10.59 12.47 2.36
C ILE A 50 -9.23 11.80 2.60
N GLU A 51 -8.27 12.52 3.17
CA GLU A 51 -6.93 12.00 3.48
C GLU A 51 -7.01 10.81 4.45
N GLU A 52 -7.74 10.94 5.55
CA GLU A 52 -7.92 9.87 6.54
C GLU A 52 -8.56 8.61 5.91
N ARG A 53 -9.62 8.79 5.10
CA ARG A 53 -10.21 7.67 4.35
C ARG A 53 -9.22 7.05 3.37
N GLY A 54 -8.39 7.87 2.73
CA GLY A 54 -7.32 7.41 1.83
C GLY A 54 -6.31 6.54 2.56
N ILE A 55 -5.81 7.00 3.72
CA ILE A 55 -4.87 6.27 4.58
C ILE A 55 -5.48 4.95 5.04
N MET A 56 -6.73 4.96 5.52
CA MET A 56 -7.42 3.75 5.98
C MET A 56 -7.56 2.71 4.87
N LYS A 57 -7.97 3.12 3.67
CA LYS A 57 -8.04 2.24 2.50
C LYS A 57 -6.67 1.70 2.11
N GLY A 58 -5.66 2.56 2.08
CA GLY A 58 -4.29 2.18 1.76
C GLY A 58 -3.72 1.16 2.74
N LEU A 59 -3.93 1.35 4.05
CA LEU A 59 -3.50 0.41 5.08
C LEU A 59 -4.22 -0.93 4.95
N GLN A 60 -5.54 -0.92 4.73
CA GLN A 60 -6.31 -2.15 4.55
C GLN A 60 -5.85 -2.94 3.31
N GLN A 61 -5.65 -2.26 2.18
CA GLN A 61 -5.16 -2.88 0.96
C GLN A 61 -3.74 -3.42 1.14
N GLY A 62 -2.84 -2.62 1.72
CA GLY A 62 -1.45 -3.02 1.97
C GLY A 62 -1.35 -4.22 2.90
N MET A 63 -2.14 -4.25 3.99
CA MET A 63 -2.17 -5.38 4.91
C MET A 63 -2.71 -6.65 4.25
N ALA A 64 -3.76 -6.55 3.44
CA ALA A 64 -4.32 -7.69 2.71
C ALA A 64 -3.32 -8.25 1.67
N GLN A 65 -2.67 -7.37 0.90
CA GLN A 65 -1.64 -7.74 -0.06
C GLN A 65 -0.43 -8.37 0.62
N GLY A 66 0.08 -7.75 1.69
CA GLY A 66 1.22 -8.27 2.45
C GLY A 66 0.95 -9.64 3.06
N LEU A 67 -0.26 -9.87 3.62
CA LEU A 67 -0.64 -11.18 4.14
C LEU A 67 -0.74 -12.24 3.03
N ALA A 68 -1.29 -11.88 1.87
CA ALA A 68 -1.40 -12.80 0.74
C ALA A 68 -0.01 -13.18 0.19
N GLN A 69 0.88 -12.20 0.04
CA GLN A 69 2.26 -12.42 -0.39
C GLN A 69 3.03 -13.27 0.61
N GLY A 70 2.96 -12.96 1.90
CA GLY A 70 3.65 -13.73 2.94
C GLY A 70 3.21 -15.19 3.00
N LYS A 71 1.90 -15.47 2.82
CA LYS A 71 1.40 -16.85 2.72
C LYS A 71 1.90 -17.58 1.47
N ALA A 72 2.04 -16.88 0.35
CA ALA A 72 2.57 -17.48 -0.87
C ALA A 72 4.06 -17.81 -0.73
N GLU A 73 4.85 -16.90 -0.14
CA GLU A 73 6.26 -17.12 0.17
C GLU A 73 6.45 -18.28 1.16
N GLU A 74 5.69 -18.30 2.27
CA GLU A 74 5.72 -19.40 3.25
C GLU A 74 5.38 -20.76 2.61
N LYS A 75 4.40 -20.78 1.70
CA LYS A 75 4.03 -22.01 0.97
C LYS A 75 5.20 -22.53 0.14
N ILE A 76 5.94 -21.66 -0.53
CA ILE A 76 7.12 -22.05 -1.31
C ILE A 76 8.22 -22.59 -0.39
N ASP A 77 8.54 -21.87 0.69
CA ASP A 77 9.61 -22.25 1.62
C ASP A 77 9.32 -23.59 2.32
N SER A 78 8.10 -23.77 2.81
CA SER A 78 7.67 -25.02 3.43
C SER A 78 7.66 -26.18 2.43
N THR A 79 7.15 -25.95 1.22
CA THR A 79 7.19 -26.96 0.15
C THR A 79 8.61 -27.38 -0.19
N LEU A 80 9.53 -26.41 -0.33
CA LEU A 80 10.94 -26.67 -0.61
C LEU A 80 11.56 -27.55 0.50
N LEU A 81 11.30 -27.22 1.76
CA LEU A 81 11.77 -27.99 2.91
C LEU A 81 11.22 -29.43 2.89
N TYR A 82 9.92 -29.61 2.68
CA TYR A 82 9.31 -30.94 2.63
C TYR A 82 9.82 -31.77 1.46
N VAL A 83 9.98 -31.16 0.28
CA VAL A 83 10.56 -31.83 -0.90
C VAL A 83 12.00 -32.29 -0.59
N LYS A 84 12.85 -31.42 -0.05
CA LYS A 84 14.23 -31.78 0.37
C LYS A 84 14.24 -32.94 1.35
N ASN A 85 13.44 -32.86 2.41
CA ASN A 85 13.39 -33.88 3.44
C ASN A 85 12.93 -35.23 2.88
N LEU A 86 11.93 -35.23 2.01
CA LEU A 86 11.44 -36.46 1.39
C LEU A 86 12.46 -37.06 0.42
N MET A 87 13.14 -36.24 -0.39
CA MET A 87 14.24 -36.70 -1.25
C MET A 87 15.33 -37.40 -0.45
N LEU A 88 15.74 -36.81 0.68
CA LEU A 88 16.76 -37.39 1.56
C LEU A 88 16.28 -38.67 2.25
N ALA A 89 15.06 -38.67 2.78
CA ALA A 89 14.54 -39.80 3.56
C ALA A 89 14.22 -41.03 2.70
N ALA A 90 13.70 -40.82 1.48
CA ALA A 90 13.28 -41.90 0.59
C ALA A 90 14.27 -42.18 -0.55
N GLY A 91 15.34 -41.39 -0.71
CA GLY A 91 16.33 -41.55 -1.77
C GLY A 91 15.75 -41.33 -3.18
N ILE A 92 14.71 -40.49 -3.30
CA ILE A 92 14.02 -40.21 -4.56
C ILE A 92 14.42 -38.85 -5.14
N ASN A 93 14.21 -38.67 -6.44
CA ASN A 93 14.46 -37.39 -7.10
C ASN A 93 13.36 -36.35 -6.77
N ALA A 94 13.65 -35.08 -7.09
CA ALA A 94 12.77 -33.95 -6.80
C ALA A 94 11.40 -34.06 -7.48
N GLU A 95 11.36 -34.54 -8.72
CA GLU A 95 10.12 -34.73 -9.48
C GLU A 95 9.18 -35.70 -8.76
N LYS A 96 9.71 -36.87 -8.36
CA LYS A 96 8.95 -37.89 -7.66
C LYS A 96 8.53 -37.44 -6.26
N ALA A 97 9.40 -36.72 -5.55
CA ALA A 97 9.07 -36.14 -4.24
C ALA A 97 7.92 -35.13 -4.36
N MET A 98 7.95 -34.25 -5.35
CA MET A 98 6.87 -33.29 -5.60
C MET A 98 5.58 -33.98 -6.03
N ASP A 99 5.63 -35.07 -6.80
CA ASP A 99 4.44 -35.85 -7.16
C ASP A 99 3.79 -36.47 -5.92
N MET A 100 4.61 -37.06 -5.03
CA MET A 100 4.14 -37.67 -3.79
C MET A 100 3.54 -36.65 -2.82
N LEU A 101 4.12 -35.45 -2.75
CA LEU A 101 3.62 -34.34 -1.92
C LEU A 101 2.44 -33.60 -2.57
N GLY A 102 2.07 -33.93 -3.81
CA GLY A 102 0.98 -33.25 -4.52
C GLY A 102 1.26 -31.78 -4.79
N VAL A 103 2.52 -31.42 -5.07
CA VAL A 103 2.94 -30.03 -5.31
C VAL A 103 2.30 -29.51 -6.59
N GLU A 104 1.61 -28.37 -6.48
CA GLU A 104 0.90 -27.71 -7.57
C GLU A 104 1.85 -27.31 -8.71
N ALA A 105 1.35 -27.43 -9.95
CA ALA A 105 2.14 -27.28 -11.17
C ALA A 105 2.80 -25.90 -11.34
N ASP A 106 2.16 -24.85 -10.86
CA ASP A 106 2.59 -23.46 -10.95
C ASP A 106 3.81 -23.13 -10.08
N ILE A 107 3.96 -23.79 -8.92
CA ILE A 107 5.10 -23.55 -8.03
C ILE A 107 6.28 -24.52 -8.26
N ARG A 108 6.10 -25.63 -8.99
CA ARG A 108 7.18 -26.61 -9.23
C ARG A 108 8.44 -26.02 -9.85
N PRO A 109 8.38 -25.12 -10.86
CA PRO A 109 9.59 -24.52 -11.44
C PRO A 109 10.41 -23.76 -10.40
N VAL A 110 9.75 -23.00 -9.51
CA VAL A 110 10.39 -22.23 -8.44
C VAL A 110 11.10 -23.17 -7.46
N ILE A 111 10.42 -24.24 -7.05
CA ILE A 111 11.01 -25.26 -6.16
C ILE A 111 12.20 -25.93 -6.83
N PHE A 112 12.09 -26.31 -8.11
CA PHE A 112 13.18 -26.92 -8.86
C PHE A 112 14.41 -26.02 -8.95
N ASP A 113 14.22 -24.73 -9.23
CA ASP A 113 15.35 -23.80 -9.34
C ASP A 113 16.00 -23.56 -7.97
N ALA A 114 15.20 -23.43 -6.91
CA ALA A 114 15.70 -23.31 -5.53
C ALA A 114 16.49 -24.55 -5.07
N LEU A 115 16.15 -25.74 -5.56
CA LEU A 115 16.88 -26.99 -5.30
C LEU A 115 18.24 -27.05 -6.03
N LYS A 116 18.37 -26.44 -7.21
CA LYS A 116 19.64 -26.42 -7.96
C LYS A 116 20.69 -25.50 -7.34
N CYS A 117 20.25 -24.46 -6.63
CA CYS A 117 21.12 -23.48 -5.97
C CYS A 117 21.54 -23.88 -4.55
N SER A 118 21.09 -25.02 -4.04
CA SER A 118 21.35 -25.48 -2.67
C SER A 118 22.27 -26.69 -2.57
#